data_AF-U4UFL7-F1
#
_entry.id   AF-U4UFL7-F1
#
_cell.length_a   1.000
_cell.length_b   1.000
_cell.length_c   1.000
_cell.angle_alpha   90.00
_cell.angle_beta   90.00
_cell.angle_gamma   90.00
#
_symmetry.space_group_name_H-M   'P 1'
#
loop_
_entity.id
_entity.type
_entity.pdbx_description
1 polymer ?
#
loop_
_entity_poly.entity_id
_entity_poly.type
_entity_poly.pdbx_seq_one_letter_code
_entity_poly.pdbx_strand_id
1 'polypeptide(L)'
;MSLTLSLFDLGFCLGCSQTELRCPNGKCVPKSSFCNQKDDCGDNEDEPDVCSCRNYLKLTNPEKLCDGTINCADRSDEDPQICGCQPGYFHCGNTEKCVLQEMICDEKSDCTGGEDEANCFSFKNDKNNKPNAGQVLMRVAGLWTAGCFKSNNTQEDLNEVCFKLGFNGTTAYEFELIQNSTLHPDRPVLDKFDVVWLERTPGHQQRMLIRSGNNPYVRLVPDSNCHPLNIACVE
;
A
#
# COMPACT_ATOMS: atom_id res chain seq x y z
N MET A 1 -10.46 -9.34 61.45
CA MET A 1 -10.86 -8.56 60.26
C MET A 1 -9.64 -8.38 59.37
N SER A 2 -9.54 -9.15 58.28
CA SER A 2 -9.07 -8.64 57.00
C SER A 2 -9.34 -9.74 55.98
N LEU A 3 -10.19 -9.43 55.01
CA LEU A 3 -10.69 -10.36 54.01
C LEU A 3 -9.57 -10.71 53.02
N THR A 4 -9.41 -12.00 52.80
CA THR A 4 -8.76 -12.58 51.62
C THR A 4 -9.58 -12.23 50.39
N LEU A 5 -9.02 -11.49 49.43
CA LEU A 5 -9.54 -11.41 48.08
C LEU A 5 -8.68 -12.34 47.22
N SER A 6 -9.24 -13.50 46.89
CA SER A 6 -8.69 -14.45 45.92
C SER A 6 -8.63 -13.79 44.55
N LEU A 7 -7.51 -13.96 43.86
CA LEU A 7 -7.30 -13.62 42.44
C LEU A 7 -8.07 -14.55 41.47
N PHE A 8 -9.15 -15.16 41.94
CA PHE A 8 -10.10 -15.92 41.14
C PHE A 8 -11.43 -15.16 41.20
N ASP A 9 -11.80 -14.53 40.08
CA ASP A 9 -13.07 -13.86 39.74
C ASP A 9 -12.97 -12.38 39.34
N LEU A 10 -12.20 -12.11 38.29
CA LEU A 10 -12.52 -11.08 37.29
C LEU A 10 -12.34 -11.70 35.91
N GLY A 11 -13.38 -12.39 35.44
CA GLY A 11 -13.50 -12.88 34.06
C GLY A 11 -13.57 -11.71 33.08
N PHE A 12 -12.40 -11.24 32.63
CA PHE A 12 -12.23 -10.29 31.54
C PHE A 12 -11.30 -10.89 30.48
N CYS A 13 -11.81 -10.89 29.24
CA CYS A 13 -11.32 -11.52 28.00
C CYS A 13 -9.82 -11.35 27.69
N LEU A 14 -9.22 -12.36 27.05
CA LEU A 14 -7.88 -12.26 26.44
C LEU A 14 -7.88 -12.80 25.00
N GLY A 15 -8.74 -12.25 24.14
CA GLY A 15 -8.73 -12.44 22.68
C GLY A 15 -8.96 -13.88 22.18
N CYS A 16 -9.19 -14.02 20.87
CA CYS A 16 -9.08 -15.33 20.20
C CYS A 16 -7.61 -15.59 19.83
N SER A 17 -7.22 -16.86 19.66
CA SER A 17 -5.87 -17.19 19.20
C SER A 17 -5.62 -16.70 17.76
N GLN A 18 -4.36 -16.59 17.34
CA GLN A 18 -4.02 -16.17 15.97
C GLN A 18 -4.57 -17.11 14.88
N THR A 19 -4.91 -18.34 15.23
CA THR A 19 -5.51 -19.36 14.34
C THR A 19 -7.04 -19.35 14.34
N GLU A 20 -7.65 -18.51 15.17
CA GLU A 20 -9.10 -18.38 15.31
C GLU A 20 -9.57 -17.02 14.78
N LEU A 21 -10.83 -16.97 14.40
CA LEU A 21 -11.58 -15.75 14.16
C LEU A 21 -12.52 -15.50 15.35
N ARG A 22 -12.79 -14.24 15.64
CA ARG A 22 -13.67 -13.80 16.73
C ARG A 22 -15.02 -13.41 16.17
N CYS A 23 -16.03 -14.23 16.44
CA CYS A 23 -17.42 -13.93 16.12
C CYS A 23 -17.91 -12.70 16.91
N PRO A 24 -18.90 -11.94 16.42
CA PRO A 24 -19.43 -10.76 17.13
C PRO A 24 -20.04 -11.10 18.50
N ASN A 25 -20.61 -12.30 18.65
CA ASN A 25 -21.10 -12.82 19.92
C ASN A 25 -19.98 -13.20 20.93
N GLY A 26 -18.71 -13.05 20.56
CA GLY A 26 -17.55 -13.33 21.39
C GLY A 26 -17.01 -14.77 21.30
N LYS A 27 -17.68 -15.65 20.56
CA LYS A 27 -17.20 -17.02 20.29
C LYS A 27 -15.95 -16.97 19.42
N CYS A 28 -14.96 -17.81 19.74
CA CYS A 28 -13.81 -18.05 18.89
C CYS A 28 -14.05 -19.34 18.10
N VAL A 29 -13.89 -19.28 16.78
CA VAL A 29 -13.95 -20.45 15.90
C VAL A 29 -12.70 -20.49 15.01
N PRO A 30 -12.31 -21.64 14.48
CA PRO A 30 -11.13 -21.73 13.62
C PRO A 30 -11.21 -20.78 12.41
N LYS A 31 -10.08 -20.23 11.95
CA LYS A 31 -10.06 -19.40 10.72
C LYS A 31 -10.59 -20.12 9.48
N SER A 32 -10.53 -21.45 9.44
CA SER A 32 -11.10 -22.30 8.39
C SER A 32 -12.63 -22.37 8.44
N SER A 33 -13.26 -21.86 9.50
CA SER A 33 -14.73 -21.76 9.59
C SER A 33 -15.29 -20.64 8.74
N PHE A 34 -14.48 -19.64 8.38
CA PHE A 34 -14.96 -18.57 7.52
C PHE A 34 -15.36 -19.10 6.13
N CYS A 35 -16.62 -18.88 5.76
CA CYS A 35 -17.19 -19.20 4.45
C CYS A 35 -17.09 -20.70 4.09
N ASN A 36 -17.31 -21.59 5.06
CA ASN A 36 -17.34 -23.04 4.91
C ASN A 36 -18.76 -23.64 4.75
N GLN A 37 -19.78 -22.79 4.60
CA GLN A 37 -21.22 -23.10 4.54
C GLN A 37 -21.84 -23.64 5.82
N LYS A 38 -21.22 -23.38 6.98
CA LYS A 38 -21.75 -23.80 8.29
C LYS A 38 -21.77 -22.60 9.21
N ASP A 39 -22.85 -22.48 9.96
CA ASP A 39 -22.98 -21.49 11.02
C ASP A 39 -22.13 -21.90 12.23
N ASP A 40 -20.81 -21.67 12.17
CA ASP A 40 -19.92 -21.97 13.27
C ASP A 40 -19.99 -20.85 14.32
N CYS A 41 -20.30 -19.60 13.96
CA CYS A 41 -20.50 -18.52 14.93
C CYS A 41 -21.81 -18.66 15.73
N GLY A 42 -22.88 -19.19 15.13
CA GLY A 42 -24.25 -19.27 15.68
C GLY A 42 -25.13 -18.07 15.33
N ASP A 43 -24.57 -17.07 14.64
CA ASP A 43 -25.24 -15.89 14.10
C ASP A 43 -24.99 -15.69 12.58
N ASN A 44 -24.36 -16.68 11.92
CA ASN A 44 -23.96 -16.69 10.50
C ASN A 44 -22.98 -15.59 10.08
N GLU A 45 -22.30 -14.91 11.02
CA GLU A 45 -21.34 -13.86 10.66
C GLU A 45 -20.08 -14.41 9.98
N ASP A 46 -19.74 -15.68 10.21
CA ASP A 46 -18.70 -16.41 9.49
C ASP A 46 -19.12 -16.85 8.07
N GLU A 47 -20.40 -16.72 7.71
CA GLU A 47 -20.97 -17.11 6.41
C GLU A 47 -21.60 -15.92 5.66
N PRO A 48 -20.84 -14.86 5.34
CA PRO A 48 -21.37 -13.71 4.62
C PRO A 48 -21.73 -14.07 3.18
N ASP A 49 -22.73 -13.38 2.61
CA ASP A 49 -23.13 -13.53 1.19
C ASP A 49 -21.94 -13.40 0.22
N VAL A 50 -21.02 -12.49 0.56
CA VAL A 50 -19.76 -12.27 -0.17
C VAL A 50 -18.59 -12.63 0.72
N CYS A 51 -17.89 -13.70 0.37
CA CYS A 51 -16.67 -14.15 1.06
C CYS A 51 -15.46 -13.32 0.61
N SER A 52 -15.43 -12.05 1.01
CA SER A 52 -14.40 -11.07 0.66
C SER A 52 -13.29 -11.00 1.71
N CYS A 53 -12.16 -10.39 1.33
CA CYS A 53 -11.08 -10.12 2.27
C CYS A 53 -11.51 -9.17 3.40
N ARG A 54 -12.28 -8.12 3.09
CA ARG A 54 -12.89 -7.25 4.10
C ARG A 54 -13.67 -8.03 5.16
N ASN A 55 -14.55 -8.94 4.75
CA ASN A 55 -15.38 -9.71 5.69
C ASN A 55 -14.55 -10.68 6.52
N TYR A 56 -13.49 -11.24 5.95
CA TYR A 56 -12.53 -12.05 6.69
C TYR A 56 -11.78 -11.23 7.75
N LEU A 57 -11.29 -10.03 7.39
CA LEU A 57 -10.63 -9.11 8.31
C LEU A 57 -11.56 -8.65 9.43
N LYS A 58 -12.85 -8.41 9.15
CA LYS A 58 -13.86 -8.04 10.16
C LYS A 58 -13.91 -9.01 11.35
N LEU A 59 -13.57 -10.29 11.16
CA LEU A 59 -13.59 -11.30 12.22
C LEU A 59 -12.19 -11.65 12.75
N THR A 60 -11.14 -11.39 11.98
CA THR A 60 -9.77 -11.82 12.32
C THR A 60 -8.89 -10.68 12.80
N ASN A 61 -8.96 -9.53 12.13
CA ASN A 61 -8.13 -8.35 12.36
C ASN A 61 -8.92 -7.07 12.00
N PRO A 62 -9.96 -6.70 12.76
CA PRO A 62 -10.81 -5.55 12.44
C PRO A 62 -10.06 -4.21 12.41
N GLU A 63 -8.93 -4.14 13.11
CA GLU A 63 -8.03 -2.98 13.14
C GLU A 63 -7.34 -2.70 11.80
N LYS A 64 -7.37 -3.66 10.87
CA LYS A 64 -6.82 -3.55 9.51
C LYS A 64 -7.85 -3.08 8.48
N LEU A 65 -9.02 -2.64 8.95
CA LEU A 65 -10.08 -2.08 8.10
C LEU A 65 -10.07 -0.56 8.21
N CYS A 66 -10.04 0.12 7.08
CA CYS A 66 -9.99 1.57 7.01
C CYS A 66 -8.78 2.15 7.80
N ASP A 67 -7.64 1.43 7.80
CA ASP A 67 -6.42 1.82 8.52
C ASP A 67 -5.45 2.63 7.65
N GLY A 68 -5.84 2.90 6.39
CA GLY A 68 -5.05 3.63 5.41
C GLY A 68 -3.92 2.81 4.80
N THR A 69 -3.85 1.51 5.05
CA THR A 69 -2.88 0.58 4.46
C THR A 69 -3.61 -0.48 3.66
N ILE A 70 -3.16 -0.76 2.44
CA ILE A 70 -3.70 -1.89 1.67
C ILE A 70 -3.29 -3.21 2.36
N ASN A 71 -4.23 -3.87 3.02
CA ASN A 71 -4.11 -5.20 3.60
C ASN A 71 -4.77 -6.27 2.72
N CYS A 72 -5.80 -5.93 1.95
CA CYS A 72 -6.41 -6.84 0.98
C CYS A 72 -5.93 -6.54 -0.45
N ALA A 73 -5.60 -7.57 -1.23
CA ALA A 73 -5.15 -7.34 -2.62
C ALA A 73 -6.26 -6.78 -3.52
N ASP A 74 -7.52 -7.05 -3.16
CA ASP A 74 -8.70 -6.46 -3.80
C ASP A 74 -9.04 -5.05 -3.28
N ARG A 75 -8.26 -4.55 -2.30
CA ARG A 75 -8.39 -3.22 -1.68
C ARG A 75 -9.71 -3.01 -0.95
N SER A 76 -10.46 -4.08 -0.69
CA SER A 76 -11.80 -4.02 -0.09
C SER A 76 -11.78 -3.57 1.37
N ASP A 77 -10.63 -3.67 2.05
CA ASP A 77 -10.39 -3.16 3.40
C ASP A 77 -10.39 -1.63 3.48
N GLU A 78 -10.06 -0.96 2.38
CA GLU A 78 -9.90 0.49 2.30
C GLU A 78 -10.87 1.15 1.29
N ASP A 79 -11.94 0.44 0.92
CA ASP A 79 -12.93 0.93 -0.05
C ASP A 79 -13.50 2.31 0.37
N PRO A 80 -13.28 3.37 -0.43
CA PRO A 80 -13.77 4.71 -0.12
C PRO A 80 -15.29 4.82 0.04
N GLN A 81 -16.08 3.92 -0.57
CA GLN A 81 -17.53 3.91 -0.38
C GLN A 81 -17.94 3.50 1.03
N ILE A 82 -17.11 2.69 1.70
CA ILE A 82 -17.37 2.17 3.04
C ILE A 82 -16.61 2.98 4.10
N CYS A 83 -15.33 3.25 3.85
CA CYS A 83 -14.44 3.96 4.76
C CYS A 83 -14.55 5.49 4.65
N GLY A 84 -15.13 6.01 3.56
CA GLY A 84 -15.02 7.42 3.21
C GLY A 84 -13.60 7.81 2.77
N CYS A 85 -13.44 9.03 2.29
CA CYS A 85 -12.11 9.60 2.02
C CYS A 85 -11.44 10.01 3.33
N GLN A 86 -10.48 9.21 3.80
CA GLN A 86 -9.73 9.51 5.01
C GLN A 86 -8.72 10.66 4.76
N PRO A 87 -8.32 11.39 5.82
CA PRO A 87 -7.26 12.37 5.72
C PRO A 87 -5.98 11.76 5.12
N GLY A 88 -5.45 12.40 4.09
CA GLY A 88 -4.27 11.91 3.37
C GLY A 88 -4.59 11.06 2.14
N TYR A 89 -5.85 10.74 1.82
CA TYR A 89 -6.17 10.13 0.53
C TYR A 89 -6.00 11.16 -0.60
N PHE A 90 -5.69 10.67 -1.80
CA PHE A 90 -5.57 11.52 -2.97
C PHE A 90 -6.93 11.65 -3.66
N HIS A 91 -7.39 12.89 -3.82
CA HIS A 91 -8.63 13.19 -4.53
C HIS A 91 -8.39 13.22 -6.03
N CYS A 92 -9.21 12.49 -6.76
CA CYS A 92 -9.18 12.45 -8.22
C CYS A 92 -9.74 13.76 -8.78
N GLY A 93 -8.86 14.73 -9.03
CA GLY A 93 -9.22 16.05 -9.53
C GLY A 93 -10.22 16.76 -8.61
N ASN A 94 -11.34 17.22 -9.18
CA ASN A 94 -12.43 17.88 -8.44
C ASN A 94 -13.61 16.93 -8.15
N THR A 95 -13.37 15.62 -8.14
CA THR A 95 -14.43 14.62 -7.88
C THR A 95 -14.45 14.21 -6.40
N GLU A 96 -15.54 13.57 -5.98
CA GLU A 96 -15.64 12.94 -4.65
C GLU A 96 -14.86 11.61 -4.59
N LYS A 97 -14.33 11.12 -5.72
CA LYS A 97 -13.52 9.91 -5.74
C LYS A 97 -12.15 10.22 -5.15
N CYS A 98 -11.72 9.37 -4.24
CA CYS A 98 -10.39 9.38 -3.69
C CYS A 98 -9.76 7.99 -3.77
N VAL A 99 -8.43 7.96 -3.76
CA VAL A 99 -7.62 6.74 -3.76
C VAL A 99 -6.58 6.82 -2.66
N LEU A 100 -6.08 5.66 -2.23
CA LEU A 100 -5.02 5.57 -1.22
C LEU A 100 -3.71 6.18 -1.72
N GLN A 101 -2.83 6.54 -0.79
CA GLN A 101 -1.49 6.98 -1.16
C GLN A 101 -0.75 5.90 -1.95
N GLU A 102 -0.89 4.64 -1.55
CA GLU A 102 -0.30 3.46 -2.18
C GLU A 102 -0.78 3.20 -3.62
N MET A 103 -1.89 3.83 -4.03
CA MET A 103 -2.46 3.73 -5.37
C MET A 103 -1.99 4.86 -6.31
N ILE A 104 -1.12 5.75 -5.84
CA ILE A 104 -0.60 6.84 -6.66
C ILE A 104 0.71 6.38 -7.30
N CYS A 105 0.82 6.45 -8.62
CA CYS A 105 1.98 5.96 -9.33
C CYS A 105 2.24 4.48 -9.06
N ASP A 106 1.18 3.67 -9.13
CA ASP A 106 1.22 2.21 -8.98
C ASP A 106 1.09 1.48 -10.33
N GLU A 107 1.22 2.23 -11.44
CA GLU A 107 1.08 1.77 -12.83
C GLU A 107 -0.36 1.45 -13.24
N LYS A 108 -1.36 1.77 -12.40
CA LYS A 108 -2.78 1.54 -12.67
C LYS A 108 -3.56 2.84 -12.51
N SER A 109 -4.34 3.17 -13.53
CA SER A 109 -5.30 4.28 -13.45
C SER A 109 -6.45 3.88 -12.52
N ASP A 110 -6.41 4.33 -11.27
CA ASP A 110 -7.48 4.19 -10.31
C ASP A 110 -8.38 5.43 -10.27
N CYS A 111 -7.86 6.61 -10.61
CA CYS A 111 -8.72 7.75 -10.93
C CYS A 111 -9.36 7.60 -12.33
N THR A 112 -10.52 8.23 -12.52
CA THR A 112 -11.27 8.14 -13.79
C THR A 112 -10.50 8.77 -14.95
N GLY A 113 -9.68 9.79 -14.70
CA GLY A 113 -8.81 10.43 -15.69
C GLY A 113 -7.33 10.03 -15.59
N GLY A 114 -6.98 9.05 -14.74
CA GLY A 114 -5.60 8.63 -14.51
C GLY A 114 -4.71 9.71 -13.87
N GLU A 115 -5.32 10.67 -13.16
CA GLU A 115 -4.60 11.78 -12.52
C GLU A 115 -3.62 11.31 -11.43
N ASP A 116 -3.92 10.17 -10.82
CA ASP A 116 -3.07 9.43 -9.89
C ASP A 116 -1.76 8.93 -10.53
N GLU A 117 -1.72 8.80 -11.86
CA GLU A 117 -0.54 8.34 -12.62
C GLU A 117 0.19 9.48 -13.36
N ALA A 118 -0.25 10.73 -13.21
CA ALA A 118 0.25 11.85 -14.04
C ALA A 118 1.54 12.52 -13.51
N ASN A 119 1.82 12.43 -12.21
CA ASN A 119 2.91 13.19 -11.55
C ASN A 119 3.84 12.27 -10.74
N CYS A 120 4.44 11.30 -11.45
CA CYS A 120 5.29 10.27 -10.83
C CYS A 120 6.77 10.59 -10.82
N PHE A 121 7.16 11.74 -11.38
CA PHE A 121 8.55 12.20 -11.42
C PHE A 121 8.63 13.65 -10.95
N SER A 122 9.71 13.99 -10.27
CA SER A 122 9.97 15.38 -9.83
C SER A 122 11.47 15.63 -9.67
N PHE A 123 11.84 16.88 -9.49
CA PHE A 123 13.21 17.25 -9.14
C PHE A 123 13.33 17.44 -7.62
N LYS A 124 14.42 16.92 -7.05
CA LYS A 124 14.94 17.42 -5.79
C LYS A 124 15.64 18.76 -6.07
N ASN A 125 14.99 19.85 -5.69
CA ASN A 125 15.54 21.19 -5.87
C ASN A 125 16.87 21.34 -5.10
N ASP A 126 17.93 21.71 -5.82
CA ASP A 126 19.19 22.16 -5.23
C ASP A 126 19.08 23.65 -4.84
N LYS A 127 19.81 24.07 -3.80
CA LYS A 127 19.83 25.44 -3.26
C LYS A 127 20.22 26.50 -4.30
N ASN A 128 20.82 26.08 -5.42
CA ASN A 128 21.20 26.93 -6.55
C ASN A 128 20.01 27.33 -7.45
N ASN A 129 18.81 26.80 -7.20
CA ASN A 129 17.55 27.21 -7.82
C ASN A 129 17.61 27.24 -9.37
N LYS A 130 18.33 26.29 -9.98
CA LYS A 130 18.34 26.14 -11.44
C LYS A 130 16.93 25.71 -11.87
N PRO A 131 16.26 26.47 -12.76
CA PRO A 131 14.96 26.06 -13.26
C PRO A 131 15.12 24.75 -14.05
N ASN A 132 14.13 23.86 -13.92
CA ASN A 132 14.02 22.62 -14.70
C ASN A 132 15.23 21.67 -14.57
N ALA A 133 15.93 21.70 -13.44
CA ALA A 133 17.10 20.86 -13.21
C ALA A 133 17.22 20.39 -11.76
N GLY A 134 17.68 19.15 -11.58
CA GLY A 134 17.91 18.60 -10.25
C GLY A 134 18.15 17.10 -10.26
N GLN A 135 18.28 16.51 -9.06
CA GLN A 135 18.25 15.06 -8.92
C GLN A 135 16.82 14.57 -9.19
N VAL A 136 16.67 13.55 -10.04
CA VAL A 136 15.38 12.97 -10.37
C VAL A 136 14.87 12.13 -9.20
N LEU A 137 13.67 12.48 -8.73
CA LEU A 137 12.88 11.70 -7.81
C LEU A 137 11.80 10.96 -8.58
N MET A 138 11.49 9.76 -8.13
CA MET A 138 10.36 8.97 -8.63
C MET A 138 9.39 8.70 -7.48
N ARG A 139 8.11 8.69 -7.80
CA ARG A 139 7.04 8.29 -6.89
C ARG A 139 6.61 6.88 -7.27
N VAL A 140 6.59 5.97 -6.29
CA VAL A 140 6.14 4.58 -6.48
C VAL A 140 5.17 4.24 -5.37
N ALA A 141 3.92 3.91 -5.73
CA ALA A 141 2.86 3.63 -4.76
C ALA A 141 2.82 4.69 -3.63
N GLY A 142 2.74 5.96 -4.03
CA GLY A 142 2.67 7.11 -3.13
C GLY A 142 4.00 7.60 -2.57
N LEU A 143 5.03 6.75 -2.53
CA LEU A 143 6.31 7.05 -1.88
C LEU A 143 7.28 7.76 -2.84
N TRP A 144 7.69 8.97 -2.50
CA TRP A 144 8.77 9.68 -3.18
C TRP A 144 10.14 9.13 -2.75
N THR A 145 10.95 8.70 -3.72
CA THR A 145 12.32 8.21 -3.53
C THR A 145 13.27 8.80 -4.57
N ALA A 146 14.58 8.70 -4.34
CA ALA A 146 15.55 8.95 -5.40
C ALA A 146 15.34 7.93 -6.53
N GLY A 147 15.30 8.42 -7.76
CA GLY A 147 15.09 7.53 -8.90
C GLY A 147 16.27 6.57 -9.09
N CYS A 148 15.93 5.31 -9.34
CA CYS A 148 16.90 4.25 -9.64
C CYS A 148 17.10 4.16 -11.15
N PHE A 149 18.28 4.58 -11.63
CA PHE A 149 18.63 4.56 -13.05
C PHE A 149 19.89 3.72 -13.29
N LYS A 150 20.11 3.33 -14.55
CA LYS A 150 21.37 2.72 -14.99
C LYS A 150 22.50 3.77 -15.01
N SER A 151 23.75 3.33 -14.93
CA SER A 151 24.93 4.22 -14.90
C SER A 151 25.27 4.88 -16.24
N ASN A 152 24.90 4.25 -17.36
CA ASN A 152 25.19 4.76 -18.71
C ASN A 152 23.88 5.05 -19.44
N ASN A 153 23.30 6.22 -19.18
CA ASN A 153 22.08 6.68 -19.85
C ASN A 153 22.41 7.25 -21.24
N THR A 154 21.61 6.89 -22.24
CA THR A 154 21.66 7.48 -23.57
C THR A 154 20.86 8.77 -23.61
N GLN A 155 21.06 9.60 -24.63
CA GLN A 155 20.27 10.82 -24.81
C GLN A 155 18.75 10.54 -24.90
N GLU A 156 18.37 9.40 -25.49
CA GLU A 156 16.98 8.95 -25.56
C GLU A 156 16.42 8.68 -24.17
N ASP A 157 17.18 8.00 -23.31
CA ASP A 157 16.78 7.76 -21.90
C ASP A 157 16.60 9.08 -21.14
N LEU A 158 17.53 10.02 -21.28
CA LEU A 158 17.46 11.33 -20.61
C LEU A 158 16.25 12.14 -21.07
N ASN A 159 15.98 12.15 -22.37
CA ASN A 159 14.82 12.84 -22.95
C ASN A 159 13.50 12.19 -22.51
N GLU A 160 13.45 10.85 -22.37
CA GLU A 160 12.28 10.15 -21.83
C GLU A 160 12.02 10.57 -20.38
N VAL A 161 13.06 10.71 -19.56
CA VAL A 161 12.91 11.20 -18.18
C VAL A 161 12.40 12.65 -18.16
N CYS A 162 12.91 13.53 -19.02
CA CYS A 162 12.38 14.90 -19.15
C CYS A 162 10.91 14.91 -19.58
N PHE A 163 10.52 14.04 -20.52
CA PHE A 163 9.11 13.88 -20.91
C PHE A 163 8.24 13.46 -19.72
N LYS A 164 8.68 12.49 -18.91
CA LYS A 164 7.99 12.05 -17.68
C LYS A 164 7.95 13.12 -16.59
N LEU A 165 8.88 14.06 -16.59
CA LEU A 165 8.89 15.25 -15.74
C LEU A 165 7.98 16.38 -16.27
N GLY A 166 7.32 16.18 -17.42
CA GLY A 166 6.42 17.15 -18.05
C GLY A 166 7.08 18.09 -19.07
N PHE A 167 8.36 17.88 -19.40
CA PHE A 167 9.10 18.67 -20.39
C PHE A 167 9.06 17.98 -21.76
N ASN A 168 8.08 18.33 -22.58
CA ASN A 168 7.90 17.73 -23.90
C ASN A 168 8.73 18.45 -24.98
N GLY A 169 9.52 17.71 -25.76
CA GLY A 169 10.33 18.27 -26.85
C GLY A 169 11.62 18.97 -26.43
N THR A 170 12.03 18.85 -25.17
CA THR A 170 13.26 19.46 -24.63
C THR A 170 14.50 18.59 -24.83
N THR A 171 15.68 19.22 -24.87
CA THR A 171 16.96 18.50 -24.81
C THR A 171 17.39 18.33 -23.35
N ALA A 172 17.65 17.08 -22.95
CA ALA A 172 18.11 16.75 -21.61
C ALA A 172 19.64 16.77 -21.49
N TYR A 173 20.18 17.26 -20.39
CA TYR A 173 21.62 17.21 -20.09
C TYR A 173 21.87 16.63 -18.70
N GLU A 174 22.65 15.56 -18.63
CA GLU A 174 23.10 14.98 -17.36
C GLU A 174 24.25 15.80 -16.75
N PHE A 175 24.26 15.94 -15.42
CA PHE A 175 25.30 16.65 -14.69
C PHE A 175 25.58 16.03 -13.31
N GLU A 176 26.74 16.35 -12.74
CA GLU A 176 27.10 15.95 -11.38
C GLU A 176 26.71 17.03 -10.36
N LEU A 177 26.04 16.64 -9.27
CA LEU A 177 25.79 17.52 -8.13
C LEU A 177 27.05 17.70 -7.26
N ILE A 178 27.17 18.87 -6.63
CA ILE A 178 28.23 19.14 -5.65
C ILE A 178 28.04 18.21 -4.44
N GLN A 179 29.10 17.50 -4.02
CA GLN A 179 29.06 16.42 -3.02
C GLN A 179 28.36 16.80 -1.70
N ASN A 180 27.62 15.83 -1.12
CA ASN A 180 26.73 15.88 0.06
C ASN A 180 25.25 16.24 -0.16
N SER A 181 24.80 16.40 -1.41
CA SER A 181 23.41 16.78 -1.74
C SER A 181 22.56 15.64 -2.32
N THR A 182 23.21 14.57 -2.80
CA THR A 182 22.59 13.49 -3.57
C THR A 182 21.95 12.46 -2.63
N LEU A 183 20.67 12.17 -2.83
CA LEU A 183 19.98 11.08 -2.15
C LEU A 183 20.37 9.75 -2.79
N HIS A 184 20.71 8.73 -2.00
CA HIS A 184 21.01 7.40 -2.53
C HIS A 184 19.71 6.73 -3.02
N PRO A 185 19.68 6.16 -4.23
CA PRO A 185 18.51 5.46 -4.74
C PRO A 185 18.47 4.03 -4.19
N ASP A 186 17.61 3.82 -3.19
CA ASP A 186 17.21 2.47 -2.81
C ASP A 186 16.01 2.04 -3.65
N ARG A 187 15.96 0.75 -4.03
CA ARG A 187 14.90 0.22 -4.88
C ARG A 187 13.61 0.05 -4.08
N PRO A 188 12.49 0.65 -4.51
CA PRO A 188 11.19 0.40 -3.89
C PRO A 188 10.71 -1.01 -4.24
N VAL A 189 10.30 -1.76 -3.22
CA VAL A 189 9.76 -3.11 -3.35
C VAL A 189 8.42 -3.16 -2.64
N LEU A 190 7.38 -3.58 -3.37
CA LEU A 190 6.06 -3.79 -2.81
C LEU A 190 6.04 -5.01 -1.89
N ASP A 191 5.36 -4.89 -0.76
CA ASP A 191 5.16 -5.98 0.17
C ASP A 191 4.20 -7.02 -0.43
N LYS A 192 4.48 -8.29 -0.16
CA LYS A 192 3.75 -9.38 -0.79
C LYS A 192 2.46 -9.69 -0.05
N PHE A 193 1.48 -10.17 -0.79
CA PHE A 193 0.27 -10.77 -0.22
C PHE A 193 0.50 -12.25 0.06
N ASP A 194 0.07 -12.67 1.24
CA ASP A 194 -0.04 -14.08 1.63
C ASP A 194 -1.31 -14.68 1.03
N VAL A 195 -1.25 -15.97 0.68
CA VAL A 195 -2.41 -16.70 0.18
C VAL A 195 -3.14 -17.36 1.35
N VAL A 196 -4.41 -17.00 1.52
CA VAL A 196 -5.35 -17.71 2.39
C VAL A 196 -6.25 -18.57 1.53
N TRP A 197 -6.28 -19.86 1.81
CA TRP A 197 -7.16 -20.82 1.14
C TRP A 197 -8.37 -21.09 2.04
N LEU A 198 -9.56 -20.77 1.52
CA LEU A 198 -10.84 -21.07 2.14
C LEU A 198 -11.44 -22.30 1.47
N GLU A 199 -11.77 -23.32 2.24
CA GLU A 199 -12.45 -24.51 1.74
C GLU A 199 -13.97 -24.31 1.89
N ARG A 200 -14.63 -23.86 0.81
CA ARG A 200 -16.06 -23.55 0.84
C ARG A 200 -16.94 -24.79 0.86
N THR A 201 -16.52 -25.80 0.09
CA THR A 201 -17.09 -27.15 0.11
C THR A 201 -15.96 -28.14 -0.19
N PRO A 202 -16.15 -29.44 0.09
CA PRO A 202 -15.17 -30.44 -0.30
C PRO A 202 -14.84 -30.34 -1.79
N GLY A 203 -13.57 -30.05 -2.10
CA GLY A 203 -13.07 -29.88 -3.46
C GLY A 203 -13.26 -28.49 -4.10
N HIS A 204 -13.90 -27.54 -3.42
CA HIS A 204 -14.03 -26.15 -3.88
C HIS A 204 -13.29 -25.20 -2.93
N GLN A 205 -12.12 -24.76 -3.37
CA GLN A 205 -11.32 -23.79 -2.64
C GLN A 205 -11.45 -22.41 -3.26
N GLN A 206 -11.59 -21.40 -2.41
CA GLN A 206 -11.45 -20.00 -2.77
C GLN A 206 -10.10 -19.50 -2.27
N ARG A 207 -9.36 -18.81 -3.14
CA ARG A 207 -8.12 -18.13 -2.75
C ARG A 207 -8.41 -16.68 -2.39
N MET A 208 -7.77 -16.19 -1.35
CA MET A 208 -7.77 -14.81 -0.92
C MET A 208 -6.34 -14.35 -0.72
N LEU A 209 -6.06 -13.08 -1.01
CA LEU A 209 -4.73 -12.49 -0.89
C LEU A 209 -4.78 -11.39 0.16
N ILE A 210 -4.02 -11.57 1.24
CA ILE A 210 -4.05 -10.70 2.43
C ILE A 210 -2.63 -10.42 2.91
N ARG A 211 -2.40 -9.27 3.53
CA ARG A 211 -1.13 -8.97 4.22
C ARG A 211 -1.29 -9.24 5.70
N SER A 212 -0.61 -10.26 6.20
CA SER A 212 -0.69 -10.65 7.61
C SER A 212 0.21 -9.79 8.51
N GLY A 213 1.28 -9.20 7.94
CA GLY A 213 2.25 -8.37 8.66
C GLY A 213 1.84 -6.90 8.81
N ASN A 214 2.67 -6.13 9.53
CA ASN A 214 2.51 -4.69 9.75
C ASN A 214 3.62 -3.89 9.05
N ASN A 215 4.30 -4.50 8.08
CA ASN A 215 5.28 -3.78 7.27
C ASN A 215 4.58 -2.68 6.47
N PRO A 216 5.27 -1.59 6.08
CA PRO A 216 4.72 -0.67 5.10
C PRO A 216 4.52 -1.39 3.76
N TYR A 217 3.54 -0.93 2.97
CA TYR A 217 3.26 -1.51 1.65
C TYR A 217 4.43 -1.37 0.68
N VAL A 218 5.21 -0.28 0.80
CA VAL A 218 6.45 -0.07 0.06
C VAL A 218 7.62 -0.11 1.02
N ARG A 219 8.64 -0.91 0.71
CA ARG A 219 9.92 -0.93 1.44
C ARG A 219 11.06 -0.57 0.50
N LEU A 220 12.00 0.22 1.00
CA LEU A 220 13.23 0.55 0.29
C LEU A 220 14.29 -0.51 0.59
N VAL A 221 14.87 -1.07 -0.46
CA VAL A 221 15.93 -2.09 -0.36
C VAL A 221 17.18 -1.57 -1.05
N PRO A 222 18.35 -1.60 -0.40
CA PRO A 222 19.60 -1.21 -1.04
C PRO A 222 19.85 -2.03 -2.30
N ASP A 223 20.19 -1.35 -3.40
CA ASP A 223 20.50 -1.98 -4.67
C ASP A 223 21.70 -1.27 -5.31
N SER A 224 22.81 -1.99 -5.45
CA SER A 224 24.06 -1.44 -5.99
C SER A 224 23.97 -1.09 -7.48
N ASN A 225 22.95 -1.56 -8.19
CA ASN A 225 22.73 -1.24 -9.60
C ASN A 225 21.88 0.02 -9.79
N CYS A 226 21.35 0.59 -8.71
CA CYS A 226 20.62 1.83 -8.75
C CYS A 226 21.58 3.01 -8.65
N HIS A 227 21.61 3.83 -9.70
CA HIS A 227 22.41 5.05 -9.74
C HIS A 227 21.49 6.28 -9.74
N PRO A 228 21.83 7.33 -8.97
CA PRO A 228 21.07 8.56 -8.98
C PRO A 228 21.28 9.27 -10.32
N LEU A 229 20.24 9.92 -10.82
CA LEU A 229 20.31 10.69 -12.06
C LEU A 229 20.06 12.16 -11.76
N ASN A 230 20.95 13.04 -12.21
CA ASN A 230 20.71 14.50 -12.17
C ASN A 230 20.71 15.04 -13.59
N ILE A 231 19.62 15.66 -13.98
CA ILE A 231 19.43 16.17 -15.34
C ILE A 231 18.86 17.57 -15.32
N ALA A 232 19.11 18.30 -16.40
CA ALA A 232 18.45 19.55 -16.74
C ALA A 232 17.65 19.35 -18.04
N CYS A 233 16.38 19.76 -18.04
CA CYS A 233 15.52 19.75 -19.21
C CYS A 233 15.46 21.16 -19.81
N VAL A 234 16.03 21.34 -20.99
CA VAL A 234 16.19 22.66 -21.64
C VAL A 234 15.30 22.73 -22.88
N GLU A 235 14.46 23.76 -22.93
CA GLU A 235 13.63 24.12 -24.10
C GLU A 235 14.47 24.66 -25.26
#